data_AF-A0A955Q4B5-F1
#
_entry.id   AF-A0A955Q4B5-F1
#
_cell.length_a   1.000
_cell.length_b   1.000
_cell.length_c   1.000
_cell.angle_alpha   90.00
_cell.angle_beta   90.00
_cell.angle_gamma   90.00
#
_symmetry.space_group_name_H-M   'P 1'
#
loop_
_entity.id
_entity.type
_entity.pdbx_description
1 polymer ?
#
loop_
_entity_poly.entity_id
_entity_poly.type
_entity_poly.pdbx_seq_one_letter_code
_entity_poly.pdbx_strand_id
1 'polypeptide(L)' 'VLQLIAEGHSTKQIATILHVCPKTIEFHRTQIIRGLQLHSTAELTRYAIAHGLIAPEE' A
#
# COMPACT_ATOMS: atom_id res chain seq x y z
N VAL A 1 5.73 -0.52 -1.79
CA VAL A 1 4.65 0.48 -1.56
C VAL A 1 3.35 -0.19 -1.16
N LEU A 2 2.77 -1.10 -1.96
CA LEU A 2 1.52 -1.81 -1.62
C LEU A 2 1.60 -2.49 -0.24
N GLN A 3 2.67 -3.24 0.01
CA GLN A 3 2.94 -3.90 1.29
C GLN A 3 2.93 -2.91 2.47
N LEU A 4 3.75 -1.86 2.40
CA LEU A 4 3.82 -0.83 3.45
C LEU A 4 2.46 -0.14 3.70
N ILE A 5 1.64 0.07 2.66
CA ILE A 5 0.28 0.59 2.81
C ILE A 5 -0.61 -0.44 3.53
N ALA A 6 -0.49 -1.71 3.18
CA ALA A 6 -1.22 -2.81 3.81
C ALA A 6 -0.83 -3.03 5.27
N GLU A 7 0.45 -2.80 5.62
CA GLU A 7 1.00 -2.78 6.98
C GLU A 7 0.55 -1.54 7.79
N GLY A 8 -0.17 -0.59 7.17
CA GLY A 8 -0.70 0.59 7.85
C GLY A 8 0.23 1.80 7.89
N HIS A 9 1.36 1.77 7.16
CA HIS A 9 2.21 2.95 7.07
C HIS A 9 1.54 4.11 6.34
N SER A 10 1.72 5.30 6.89
CA SER A 10 1.25 6.53 6.26
C SER A 10 2.10 6.89 5.04
N THR A 11 1.52 7.59 4.07
CA THR A 11 2.19 8.05 2.83
C THR A 11 3.51 8.76 3.09
N LYS A 12 3.60 9.55 4.17
CA LYS A 12 4.83 10.22 4.62
C LYS A 12 5.89 9.22 5.12
N GLN A 13 5.51 8.22 5.90
CA GLN A 13 6.46 7.20 6.36
C GLN A 13 7.00 6.38 5.20
N ILE A 14 6.12 5.96 4.28
CA ILE A 14 6.51 5.22 3.08
C ILE A 14 7.48 6.03 2.21
N ALA A 15 7.20 7.34 2.05
CA ALA A 15 8.07 8.27 1.35
C ALA A 15 9.46 8.36 2.00
N THR A 16 9.52 8.43 3.33
CA THR A 16 10.78 8.40 4.08
C THR A 16 11.53 7.08 3.91
N ILE A 17 10.84 5.93 4.05
CA ILE A 17 11.44 4.60 3.94
C ILE A 17 12.03 4.36 2.56
N LEU A 18 11.33 4.80 1.51
CA LEU A 18 11.74 4.60 0.12
C LEU A 18 12.58 5.76 -0.44
N HIS A 19 12.87 6.80 0.35
CA HIS A 19 13.57 8.01 -0.09
C HIS A 19 12.96 8.65 -1.36
N VAL A 20 11.62 8.68 -1.44
CA VAL A 20 10.89 9.30 -2.55
C VAL A 20 9.92 10.36 -2.06
N CYS A 21 9.48 11.25 -2.95
CA CYS A 21 8.51 12.28 -2.61
C CYS A 21 7.15 11.67 -2.22
N PRO A 22 6.44 12.24 -1.23
CA PRO A 22 5.11 11.77 -0.83
C PRO A 22 4.10 11.83 -1.98
N LYS A 23 4.25 12.80 -2.91
CA LYS A 23 3.47 12.86 -4.16
C LYS A 23 3.65 11.59 -5.02
N THR A 24 4.86 11.05 -5.08
CA THR A 24 5.15 9.82 -5.84
C THR A 24 4.43 8.63 -5.23
N ILE A 25 4.41 8.53 -3.89
CA ILE A 25 3.67 7.47 -3.19
C ILE A 25 2.16 7.59 -3.41
N GLU A 26 1.62 8.81 -3.40
CA GLU A 26 0.20 9.06 -3.68
C GLU A 26 -0.19 8.66 -5.12
N PHE A 27 0.68 8.96 -6.10
CA PHE A 27 0.52 8.50 -7.47
C PHE A 27 0.54 6.97 -7.55
N HIS A 28 1.53 6.31 -6.94
CA HIS A 28 1.61 4.85 -6.91
C HIS A 28 0.38 4.23 -6.25
N ARG A 29 -0.10 4.79 -5.13
CA ARG A 29 -1.29 4.32 -4.43
C ARG A 29 -2.51 4.40 -5.33
N THR A 30 -2.70 5.51 -6.05
CA THR A 30 -3.81 5.69 -6.99
C THR A 30 -3.73 4.70 -8.15
N GLN A 31 -2.54 4.47 -8.71
CA GLN A 31 -2.33 3.48 -9.78
C GLN A 31 -2.60 2.05 -9.29
N ILE A 32 -2.19 1.70 -8.07
CA ILE A 32 -2.41 0.37 -7.47
C ILE A 32 -3.91 0.15 -7.25
N ILE A 33 -4.59 1.09 -6.59
CA ILE A 33 -6.04 1.05 -6.33
C ILE A 33 -6.82 0.93 -7.64
N ARG A 34 -6.47 1.74 -8.64
CA ARG A 34 -7.12 1.75 -9.94
C ARG A 34 -6.83 0.49 -10.76
N GLY A 35 -5.59 -0.01 -10.73
CA GLY A 35 -5.17 -1.21 -11.46
C GLY A 35 -5.72 -2.50 -10.86
N LEU A 36 -5.95 -2.52 -9.55
CA LEU A 36 -6.54 -3.66 -8.84
C LEU A 36 -8.05 -3.51 -8.60
N GLN A 37 -8.65 -2.40 -9.05
CA GLN A 37 -10.05 -2.04 -8.78
C GLN A 37 -10.45 -2.13 -7.30
N LEU A 38 -9.52 -1.83 -6.41
CA LEU A 38 -9.75 -1.83 -4.96
C LEU A 38 -10.25 -0.46 -4.54
N HIS A 39 -11.29 -0.36 -3.73
CA HIS A 39 -11.91 0.92 -3.39
C HIS A 39 -11.56 1.38 -1.96
N SER A 40 -10.97 0.51 -1.14
CA SER A 40 -10.59 0.79 0.24
C SER A 40 -9.24 0.21 0.64
N THR A 41 -8.62 0.81 1.65
CA THR A 41 -7.42 0.26 2.31
C THR A 41 -7.68 -1.14 2.86
N ALA A 42 -8.86 -1.41 3.40
CA ALA A 42 -9.22 -2.75 3.88
C ALA A 42 -9.19 -3.80 2.77
N GLU A 43 -9.65 -3.46 1.56
CA GLU A 43 -9.59 -4.36 0.41
C GLU A 43 -8.15 -4.56 -0.07
N LEU A 44 -7.34 -3.50 -0.04
CA LEU A 44 -5.92 -3.56 -0.34
C LEU A 44 -5.15 -4.42 0.67
N THR A 45 -5.47 -4.32 1.95
CA THR A 45 -4.90 -5.20 2.99
C THR A 45 -5.31 -6.66 2.76
N ARG A 46 -6.58 -6.95 2.49
CA ARG A 46 -7.02 -8.31 2.15
C ARG A 46 -6.34 -8.85 0.90
N TYR A 47 -6.20 -8.01 -0.13
CA TYR A 47 -5.49 -8.37 -1.35
C TYR A 47 -4.03 -8.69 -1.07
N ALA A 48 -3.37 -7.87 -0.23
CA ALA A 48 -1.99 -8.08 0.17
C ALA A 48 -1.81 -9.40 0.95
N ILE A 49 -2.74 -9.74 1.85
CA ILE A 49 -2.73 -11.03 2.57
C ILE A 49 -2.96 -12.19 1.58
N ALA A 50 -3.97 -12.10 0.72
CA ALA A 50 -4.32 -13.14 -0.24
C ALA A 50 -3.19 -13.44 -1.23
N HIS A 51 -2.38 -12.44 -1.58
CA HIS A 51 -1.21 -12.57 -2.44
C HIS A 51 0.09 -12.90 -1.67
N GLY A 52 0.05 -13.06 -0.35
CA GLY A 52 1.24 -13.32 0.47
C GLY A 52 2.24 -12.17 0.51
N LEU A 53 1.79 -10.94 0.20
CA LEU A 53 2.60 -9.72 0.27
C LEU A 53 2.79 -9.28 1.72
N ILE A 54 1.77 -9.49 2.57
CA ILE A 54 1.87 -9.34 4.03
C ILE A 54 1.47 -10.64 4.69
N ALA A 55 2.18 -11.00 5.77
CA ALA A 55 1.74 -12.08 6.63
C ALA A 55 0.56 -11.57 7.47
N PRO A 56 -0.50 -12.37 7.70
CA PRO A 56 -1.35 -12.12 8.85
C PRO A 56 -0.43 -12.18 10.09
N GLU A 57 -0.36 -11.09 10.85
CA GLU A 57 0.32 -11.10 12.14
C GLU A 57 -0.34 -12.22 12.98
N GLU A 58 0.45 -13.20 13.42
CA GLU A 58 -0.02 -14.35 14.23
C GLU A 58 -0.44 -13.92 15.64
#